data_AF-A0A328SEV6-F1
#
_entry.id   AF-A0A328SEV6-F1
#
_cell.length_a   1.000
_cell.length_b   1.000
_cell.length_c   1.000
_cell.angle_alpha   90.00
_cell.angle_beta   90.00
_cell.angle_gamma   90.00
#
_symmetry.space_group_name_H-M   'P 1'
#
loop_
_entity.id
_entity.type
_entity.pdbx_description
1 polymer ?
#
loop_
_entity_poly.entity_id
_entity_poly.type
_entity_poly.pdbx_seq_one_letter_code
_entity_poly.pdbx_strand_id
1 'polypeptide(L)'
;ANFIPGRELELDIVDNAEVIAEKIGKMLKVNDDDDFNLKVLNGGKQILVQLPSERLAIAGDYSVAPLATGSALIQAILDTFDVNKFQASEIKTAAMGGYPHNVKLGGALTTLLGQTTHLEGLGYSLRNIGANHVVAITKKNTLNAVALSSILEQTSTFEMGDAIGAFERSHLLGLAFQGLNANNLVYDLVKENGKGTLGDVILSLLSRASDDGVIKVKETLPSGFKIYEPADWALWNAYAAAGLVASVIVNVGAARAAQGIASSILYFNDILEYEAGLPGVDFGRVMG
;
A
#
# COMPACT_ATOMS: atom_id res chain seq x y z
N ALA A 1 13.85 -1.21 -24.47
CA ALA A 1 14.27 -0.86 -25.84
C ALA A 1 14.41 -2.11 -26.72
N ASN A 2 13.60 -3.14 -26.48
CA ASN A 2 13.74 -4.41 -27.16
C ASN A 2 12.86 -4.39 -28.41
N PHE A 3 13.43 -4.82 -29.53
CA PHE A 3 12.73 -4.98 -30.80
C PHE A 3 13.20 -6.28 -31.44
N ILE A 4 12.30 -7.00 -32.10
CA ILE A 4 12.61 -8.26 -32.80
C ILE A 4 12.23 -8.06 -34.27
N PRO A 5 13.19 -7.64 -35.13
CA PRO A 5 12.90 -7.35 -36.53
C PRO A 5 12.33 -8.55 -37.29
N GLY A 6 11.31 -8.31 -38.10
CA GLY A 6 10.66 -9.33 -38.93
C GLY A 6 9.63 -10.18 -38.19
N ARG A 7 9.26 -9.79 -36.96
CA ARG A 7 8.23 -10.44 -36.11
C ARG A 7 7.11 -9.48 -35.74
N GLU A 8 6.93 -8.42 -36.53
CA GLU A 8 5.88 -7.43 -36.35
C GLU A 8 4.50 -8.03 -36.66
N LEU A 9 3.48 -7.59 -35.91
CA LEU A 9 2.07 -7.93 -36.12
C LEU A 9 1.24 -6.65 -36.00
N GLU A 10 0.42 -6.39 -37.01
CA GLU A 10 -0.52 -5.26 -37.04
C GLU A 10 -1.92 -5.80 -36.77
N LEU A 11 -2.43 -5.53 -35.57
CA LEU A 11 -3.72 -6.01 -35.09
C LEU A 11 -4.48 -4.85 -34.43
N ASP A 12 -5.75 -4.66 -34.81
CA ASP A 12 -6.62 -3.61 -34.26
C ASP A 12 -7.20 -4.00 -32.89
N ILE A 13 -6.31 -4.27 -31.92
CA ILE A 13 -6.67 -4.77 -30.58
C ILE A 13 -7.61 -3.81 -29.83
N VAL A 14 -7.33 -2.50 -29.90
CA VAL A 14 -8.10 -1.49 -29.17
C VAL A 14 -9.52 -1.36 -29.73
N ASP A 15 -9.68 -1.38 -31.05
CA ASP A 15 -10.98 -1.29 -31.71
C ASP A 15 -11.84 -2.55 -31.48
N ASN A 16 -11.20 -3.68 -31.17
CA ASN A 16 -11.85 -4.94 -30.82
C ASN A 16 -11.85 -5.23 -29.31
N ALA A 17 -11.59 -4.23 -28.45
CA ALA A 17 -11.42 -4.43 -27.02
C ALA A 17 -12.65 -5.08 -26.34
N GLU A 18 -13.86 -4.74 -26.76
CA GLU A 18 -15.11 -5.32 -26.21
C GLU A 18 -15.24 -6.81 -26.57
N VAL A 19 -14.92 -7.19 -27.81
CA VAL A 19 -14.95 -8.59 -28.25
C VAL A 19 -13.90 -9.43 -27.50
N ILE A 20 -12.70 -8.88 -27.34
CA ILE A 20 -11.61 -9.50 -26.58
C ILE A 20 -12.02 -9.65 -25.10
N ALA A 21 -12.60 -8.61 -24.51
CA ALA A 21 -13.11 -8.61 -23.14
C ALA A 21 -14.18 -9.69 -22.91
N GLU A 22 -15.13 -9.85 -23.84
CA GLU A 22 -16.16 -10.88 -23.76
C GLU A 22 -15.54 -12.29 -23.76
N LYS A 23 -14.57 -12.55 -24.65
CA LYS A 23 -13.84 -13.83 -24.70
C LYS A 23 -13.06 -14.09 -23.42
N ILE A 24 -12.36 -13.09 -22.89
CA ILE A 24 -11.66 -13.19 -21.59
C ILE A 24 -12.66 -13.57 -20.49
N GLY A 25 -13.81 -12.91 -20.44
CA GLY A 25 -14.85 -13.18 -19.45
C GLY A 25 -15.33 -14.64 -19.50
N LYS A 26 -15.61 -15.16 -20.69
CA LYS A 26 -16.03 -16.57 -20.87
C LYS A 26 -15.00 -17.59 -20.37
N MET A 27 -13.71 -17.27 -20.49
CA MET A 27 -12.63 -18.17 -20.03
C MET A 27 -12.37 -18.07 -18.51
N LEU A 28 -12.52 -16.88 -17.94
CA LEU A 28 -12.16 -16.61 -16.54
C LEU A 28 -13.31 -16.84 -15.55
N LYS A 29 -14.56 -16.70 -15.97
CA LYS A 29 -15.69 -17.12 -15.14
C LYS A 29 -15.59 -18.60 -14.78
N VAL A 30 -16.06 -18.94 -13.60
CA VAL A 30 -16.21 -20.32 -13.10
C VAL A 30 -17.67 -20.74 -13.23
N ASN A 31 -18.60 -19.86 -12.88
CA ASN A 31 -20.04 -20.08 -13.01
C ASN A 31 -20.76 -18.73 -13.24
N ASP A 32 -22.06 -18.77 -13.55
CA ASP A 32 -22.80 -17.55 -13.93
C ASP A 32 -23.04 -16.58 -12.76
N ASP A 33 -23.00 -17.09 -11.52
CA ASP A 33 -23.28 -16.35 -10.28
C ASP A 33 -22.00 -15.99 -9.50
N ASP A 34 -20.82 -16.14 -10.11
CA ASP A 34 -19.54 -15.83 -9.47
C ASP A 34 -19.28 -14.31 -9.33
N ASP A 35 -18.24 -13.94 -8.58
CA ASP A 35 -17.83 -12.56 -8.32
C ASP A 35 -16.83 -12.01 -9.36
N PHE A 36 -16.74 -12.63 -10.55
CA PHE A 36 -15.91 -12.12 -11.63
C PHE A 36 -16.38 -10.73 -12.08
N ASN A 37 -15.44 -9.81 -12.23
CA ASN A 37 -15.73 -8.50 -12.81
C ASN A 37 -14.67 -8.11 -13.84
N LEU A 38 -15.12 -7.59 -14.97
CA LEU A 38 -14.27 -7.06 -16.02
C LEU A 38 -14.79 -5.70 -16.47
N LYS A 39 -13.89 -4.73 -16.58
CA LYS A 39 -14.22 -3.38 -17.07
C LYS A 39 -13.25 -2.97 -18.16
N VAL A 40 -13.80 -2.61 -19.32
CA VAL A 40 -13.05 -1.91 -20.36
C VAL A 40 -12.92 -0.44 -19.96
N LEU A 41 -11.69 0.09 -20.02
CA LEU A 41 -11.34 1.41 -19.54
C LEU A 41 -10.73 2.26 -20.66
N ASN A 42 -10.86 3.58 -20.53
CA ASN A 42 -10.21 4.57 -21.39
C ASN A 42 -10.41 4.34 -22.89
N GLY A 43 -11.63 3.94 -23.29
CA GLY A 43 -11.98 3.67 -24.68
C GLY A 43 -11.24 2.46 -25.27
N GLY A 44 -11.16 1.35 -24.54
CA GLY A 44 -10.55 0.09 -25.02
C GLY A 44 -9.05 -0.04 -24.75
N LYS A 45 -8.38 1.01 -24.26
CA LYS A 45 -6.92 1.02 -24.07
C LYS A 45 -6.44 0.18 -22.89
N GLN A 46 -7.30 -0.07 -21.91
CA GLN A 46 -7.00 -0.93 -20.77
C GLN A 46 -8.22 -1.76 -20.40
N ILE A 47 -7.98 -2.90 -19.77
CA ILE A 47 -9.01 -3.74 -19.18
C ILE A 47 -8.63 -3.99 -17.72
N LEU A 48 -9.55 -3.68 -16.81
CA LEU A 48 -9.46 -4.14 -15.42
C LEU A 48 -10.12 -5.50 -15.34
N VAL A 49 -9.36 -6.51 -14.89
CA VAL A 49 -9.85 -7.88 -14.68
C VAL A 49 -9.75 -8.20 -13.20
N GLN A 50 -10.88 -8.55 -12.60
CA GLN A 50 -10.97 -9.08 -11.24
C GLN A 50 -11.40 -10.55 -11.36
N LEU A 51 -10.45 -11.46 -11.10
CA LEU A 51 -10.75 -12.89 -11.09
C LEU A 51 -11.81 -13.21 -10.02
N PRO A 52 -12.64 -14.24 -10.25
CA PRO A 52 -13.52 -14.71 -9.20
C PRO A 52 -12.71 -15.27 -8.03
N SER A 53 -13.17 -15.01 -6.81
CA SER A 53 -12.50 -15.41 -5.56
C SER A 53 -12.27 -16.93 -5.46
N GLU A 54 -13.16 -17.73 -6.06
CA GLU A 54 -13.03 -19.19 -6.15
C GLU A 54 -11.69 -19.64 -6.74
N ARG A 55 -11.16 -18.92 -7.73
CA ARG A 55 -9.85 -19.24 -8.34
C ARG A 55 -8.69 -18.95 -7.39
N LEU A 56 -8.82 -17.91 -6.55
CA LEU A 56 -7.82 -17.60 -5.53
C LEU A 56 -7.88 -18.62 -4.39
N ALA A 57 -9.07 -19.07 -4.00
CA ALA A 57 -9.28 -19.99 -2.88
C ALA A 57 -8.63 -21.38 -3.08
N ILE A 58 -8.45 -21.81 -4.33
CA ILE A 58 -7.81 -23.10 -4.68
C ILE A 58 -6.37 -22.96 -5.19
N ALA A 59 -5.84 -21.73 -5.23
CA ALA A 59 -4.48 -21.46 -5.67
C ALA A 59 -3.51 -21.42 -4.49
N GLY A 60 -2.23 -21.69 -4.76
CA GLY A 60 -1.18 -21.58 -3.74
C GLY A 60 -0.89 -20.13 -3.32
N ASP A 61 -1.02 -19.18 -4.25
CA ASP A 61 -0.89 -17.75 -4.00
C ASP A 61 -1.64 -16.91 -5.05
N TYR A 62 -1.56 -15.58 -4.94
CA TYR A 62 -2.26 -14.63 -5.81
C TYR A 62 -1.69 -14.52 -7.25
N SER A 63 -0.60 -15.22 -7.58
CA SER A 63 -0.02 -15.23 -8.93
C SER A 63 -0.93 -15.88 -9.96
N VAL A 64 -1.92 -16.68 -9.54
CA VAL A 64 -2.96 -17.21 -10.43
C VAL A 64 -3.72 -16.10 -11.15
N ALA A 65 -3.89 -14.92 -10.52
CA ALA A 65 -4.62 -13.80 -11.11
C ALA A 65 -3.97 -13.28 -12.41
N PRO A 66 -2.71 -12.81 -12.40
CA PRO A 66 -2.06 -12.39 -13.63
C PRO A 66 -1.81 -13.55 -14.61
N LEU A 67 -1.56 -14.77 -14.12
CA LEU A 67 -1.30 -15.92 -15.01
C LEU A 67 -2.56 -16.34 -15.78
N ALA A 68 -3.69 -16.55 -15.11
CA ALA A 68 -4.94 -16.91 -15.76
C ALA A 68 -5.42 -15.78 -16.68
N THR A 69 -5.34 -14.52 -16.22
CA THR A 69 -5.69 -13.36 -17.06
C THR A 69 -4.83 -13.29 -18.32
N GLY A 70 -3.52 -13.51 -18.20
CA GLY A 70 -2.64 -13.49 -19.35
C GLY A 70 -2.94 -14.62 -20.33
N SER A 71 -3.21 -15.83 -19.84
CA SER A 71 -3.60 -16.96 -20.70
C SER A 71 -4.93 -16.72 -21.40
N ALA A 72 -5.91 -16.10 -20.72
CA ALA A 72 -7.18 -15.71 -21.33
C ALA A 72 -7.01 -14.61 -22.37
N LEU A 73 -6.19 -13.58 -22.09
CA LEU A 73 -5.89 -12.51 -23.04
C LEU A 73 -5.22 -13.05 -24.31
N ILE A 74 -4.23 -13.94 -24.16
CA ILE A 74 -3.53 -14.54 -25.29
C ILE A 74 -4.51 -15.30 -26.18
N GLN A 75 -5.30 -16.20 -25.61
CA GLN A 75 -6.29 -16.97 -26.37
C GLN A 75 -7.35 -16.06 -27.02
N ALA A 76 -7.84 -15.06 -26.30
CA ALA A 76 -8.83 -14.13 -26.84
C ALA A 76 -8.31 -13.37 -28.07
N ILE A 77 -7.04 -12.93 -28.06
CA ILE A 77 -6.42 -12.26 -29.20
C ILE A 77 -6.21 -13.25 -30.36
N LEU A 78 -5.65 -14.43 -30.08
CA LEU A 78 -5.42 -15.45 -31.11
C LEU A 78 -6.72 -15.80 -31.84
N ASP A 79 -7.81 -15.99 -31.09
CA ASP A 79 -9.12 -16.34 -31.63
C ASP A 79 -9.85 -15.19 -32.32
N THR A 80 -9.55 -13.93 -31.96
CA THR A 80 -10.22 -12.76 -32.55
C THR A 80 -9.65 -12.44 -33.93
N PHE A 81 -8.35 -12.66 -34.11
CA PHE A 81 -7.64 -12.27 -35.34
C PHE A 81 -7.14 -13.46 -36.17
N ASP A 82 -7.50 -14.70 -35.79
CA ASP A 82 -7.02 -15.93 -36.44
C ASP A 82 -5.51 -15.94 -36.65
N VAL A 83 -4.77 -15.59 -35.59
CA VAL A 83 -3.31 -15.42 -35.67
C VAL A 83 -2.67 -16.77 -35.98
N ASN A 84 -1.84 -16.80 -37.02
CA ASN A 84 -1.10 -17.98 -37.44
C ASN A 84 -0.32 -18.58 -36.25
N LYS A 85 -0.34 -19.91 -36.11
CA LYS A 85 0.41 -20.67 -35.10
C LYS A 85 1.90 -20.31 -35.02
N PHE A 86 2.54 -19.95 -36.14
CA PHE A 86 3.95 -19.55 -36.16
C PHE A 86 4.20 -18.16 -35.55
N GLN A 87 3.14 -17.36 -35.41
CA GLN A 87 3.15 -16.01 -34.86
C GLN A 87 2.47 -15.90 -33.48
N ALA A 88 1.94 -17.01 -32.95
CA ALA A 88 1.28 -17.03 -31.65
C ALA A 88 2.23 -16.70 -30.48
N SER A 89 3.53 -16.99 -30.64
CA SER A 89 4.55 -16.72 -29.63
C SER A 89 4.75 -15.22 -29.37
N GLU A 90 4.47 -14.39 -30.37
CA GLU A 90 4.58 -12.94 -30.35
C GLU A 90 3.49 -12.36 -29.47
N ILE A 91 2.25 -12.85 -29.58
CA ILE A 91 1.13 -12.46 -28.73
C ILE A 91 1.41 -12.82 -27.27
N LYS A 92 1.89 -14.04 -27.02
CA LYS A 92 2.30 -14.46 -25.66
C LYS A 92 3.40 -13.55 -25.11
N THR A 93 4.38 -13.20 -25.93
CA THR A 93 5.51 -12.34 -25.51
C THR A 93 5.06 -10.90 -25.29
N ALA A 94 4.14 -10.37 -26.09
CA ALA A 94 3.54 -9.05 -25.89
C ALA A 94 2.71 -8.98 -24.60
N ALA A 95 1.96 -10.05 -24.28
CA ALA A 95 1.17 -10.13 -23.07
C ALA A 95 2.03 -10.31 -21.80
N MET A 96 2.89 -11.34 -21.76
CA MET A 96 3.61 -11.76 -20.54
C MET A 96 5.08 -11.35 -20.49
N GLY A 97 5.63 -10.77 -21.56
CA GLY A 97 7.04 -10.39 -21.65
C GLY A 97 7.97 -11.59 -21.74
N GLY A 98 9.15 -11.47 -21.11
CA GLY A 98 10.21 -12.47 -21.14
C GLY A 98 9.97 -13.72 -20.29
N TYR A 99 8.83 -13.87 -19.62
CA TYR A 99 8.51 -15.09 -18.87
C TYR A 99 8.42 -16.31 -19.82
N PRO A 100 8.97 -17.50 -19.53
CA PRO A 100 9.60 -17.91 -18.28
C PRO A 100 11.13 -17.73 -18.23
N HIS A 101 11.76 -17.13 -19.25
CA HIS A 101 13.20 -16.83 -19.17
C HIS A 101 13.49 -15.87 -18.01
N ASN A 102 12.64 -14.86 -17.83
CA ASN A 102 12.59 -14.04 -16.63
C ASN A 102 11.52 -14.57 -15.66
N VAL A 103 11.82 -14.53 -14.36
CA VAL A 103 10.82 -14.84 -13.30
C VAL A 103 9.69 -13.80 -13.24
N LYS A 104 9.95 -12.58 -13.73
CA LYS A 104 9.00 -11.45 -13.74
C LYS A 104 8.17 -11.40 -15.03
N LEU A 105 6.87 -11.11 -14.90
CA LEU A 105 6.02 -10.73 -16.03
C LEU A 105 6.36 -9.30 -16.48
N GLY A 106 6.59 -9.10 -17.78
CA GLY A 106 7.13 -7.84 -18.33
C GLY A 106 6.46 -7.35 -19.61
N GLY A 107 5.24 -7.80 -19.90
CA GLY A 107 4.45 -7.39 -21.07
C GLY A 107 3.35 -6.40 -20.71
N ALA A 108 2.20 -6.52 -21.38
CA ALA A 108 1.04 -5.65 -21.20
C ALA A 108 0.27 -5.86 -19.88
N LEU A 109 0.53 -6.95 -19.14
CA LEU A 109 -0.13 -7.23 -17.86
C LEU A 109 0.62 -6.65 -16.67
N THR A 110 -0.11 -5.99 -15.77
CA THR A 110 0.39 -5.51 -14.48
C THR A 110 -0.63 -5.80 -13.38
N THR A 111 -0.13 -5.89 -12.14
CA THR A 111 -0.93 -6.04 -10.92
C THR A 111 -0.37 -5.10 -9.86
N LEU A 112 -1.15 -4.79 -8.82
CA LEU A 112 -0.67 -3.97 -7.70
C LEU A 112 0.40 -4.71 -6.89
N LEU A 113 0.22 -6.01 -6.67
CA LEU A 113 1.15 -6.86 -5.94
C LEU A 113 2.25 -7.37 -6.88
N GLY A 114 3.51 -7.27 -6.47
CA GLY A 114 4.61 -7.89 -7.20
C GLY A 114 4.57 -9.43 -7.12
N GLN A 115 5.33 -10.09 -8.00
CA GLN A 115 5.46 -11.55 -7.97
C GLN A 115 6.07 -12.03 -6.64
N THR A 116 5.61 -13.19 -6.15
CA THR A 116 6.05 -13.76 -4.86
C THR A 116 7.54 -14.05 -4.79
N THR A 117 8.19 -14.31 -5.93
CA THR A 117 9.65 -14.52 -6.03
C THR A 117 10.49 -13.25 -5.80
N HIS A 118 9.87 -12.08 -5.67
CA HIS A 118 10.53 -10.79 -5.44
C HIS A 118 10.23 -10.21 -4.06
N LEU A 119 9.68 -11.01 -3.14
CA LEU A 119 9.42 -10.56 -1.78
C LEU A 119 10.72 -10.62 -0.96
N GLU A 120 11.01 -9.53 -0.25
CA GLU A 120 12.17 -9.44 0.66
C GLU A 120 12.02 -10.35 1.88
N GLY A 121 10.77 -10.65 2.28
CA GLY A 121 10.46 -11.49 3.43
C GLY A 121 9.19 -12.31 3.24
N LEU A 122 9.01 -13.31 4.09
CA LEU A 122 7.77 -14.09 4.14
C LEU A 122 6.62 -13.21 4.65
N GLY A 123 5.46 -13.25 3.97
CA GLY A 123 4.29 -12.43 4.32
C GLY A 123 4.35 -10.97 3.83
N TYR A 124 5.30 -10.61 2.94
CA TYR A 124 5.50 -9.22 2.49
C TYR A 124 4.63 -8.82 1.29
N SER A 125 3.71 -9.67 0.86
CA SER A 125 2.97 -9.48 -0.39
C SER A 125 2.22 -8.15 -0.44
N LEU A 126 1.48 -7.82 0.62
CA LEU A 126 0.71 -6.57 0.71
C LEU A 126 1.58 -5.31 0.91
N ARG A 127 2.87 -5.47 1.24
CA ARG A 127 3.83 -4.37 1.46
C ARG A 127 4.52 -3.92 0.18
N ASN A 128 4.41 -4.69 -0.90
CA ASN A 128 5.09 -4.43 -2.17
C ASN A 128 4.31 -3.47 -3.10
N ILE A 129 3.50 -2.57 -2.53
CA ILE A 129 2.74 -1.57 -3.28
C ILE A 129 3.43 -0.22 -3.12
N GLY A 130 4.04 0.28 -4.19
CA GLY A 130 4.73 1.57 -4.15
C GLY A 130 3.80 2.73 -3.76
N ALA A 131 4.31 3.68 -2.97
CA ALA A 131 3.54 4.82 -2.45
C ALA A 131 2.80 5.61 -3.56
N ASN A 132 3.40 5.74 -4.75
CA ASN A 132 2.76 6.40 -5.89
C ASN A 132 1.50 5.66 -6.38
N HIS A 133 1.44 4.33 -6.29
CA HIS A 133 0.23 3.57 -6.62
C HIS A 133 -0.88 3.86 -5.62
N VAL A 134 -0.57 3.88 -4.32
CA VAL A 134 -1.53 4.25 -3.26
C VAL A 134 -2.08 5.66 -3.52
N VAL A 135 -1.21 6.63 -3.78
CA VAL A 135 -1.59 8.02 -4.09
C VAL A 135 -2.46 8.11 -5.36
N ALA A 136 -2.17 7.31 -6.38
CA ALA A 136 -2.97 7.27 -7.60
C ALA A 136 -4.37 6.67 -7.35
N ILE A 137 -4.45 5.55 -6.62
CA ILE A 137 -5.71 4.89 -6.26
C ILE A 137 -6.63 5.84 -5.46
N THR A 138 -6.04 6.58 -4.52
CA THR A 138 -6.79 7.48 -3.63
C THR A 138 -6.94 8.90 -4.21
N LYS A 139 -6.58 9.09 -5.49
CA LYS A 139 -6.72 10.36 -6.22
C LYS A 139 -6.07 11.54 -5.48
N LYS A 140 -4.88 11.31 -4.91
CA LYS A 140 -4.10 12.30 -4.13
C LYS A 140 -4.82 12.86 -2.91
N ASN A 141 -5.84 12.18 -2.37
CA ASN A 141 -6.43 12.54 -1.10
C ASN A 141 -5.53 12.06 0.05
N THR A 142 -5.03 13.00 0.86
CA THR A 142 -4.02 12.73 1.90
C THR A 142 -4.45 11.67 2.90
N LEU A 143 -5.59 11.84 3.58
CA LEU A 143 -6.00 10.92 4.64
C LEU A 143 -6.49 9.58 4.09
N ASN A 144 -7.07 9.54 2.88
CA ASN A 144 -7.36 8.26 2.23
C ASN A 144 -6.08 7.51 1.81
N ALA A 145 -5.03 8.22 1.38
CA ALA A 145 -3.73 7.60 1.08
C ALA A 145 -3.09 7.02 2.36
N VAL A 146 -3.13 7.76 3.46
CA VAL A 146 -2.70 7.28 4.79
C VAL A 146 -3.49 6.05 5.19
N ALA A 147 -4.83 6.10 5.10
CA ALA A 147 -5.70 4.99 5.47
C ALA A 147 -5.43 3.74 4.63
N LEU A 148 -5.39 3.86 3.30
CA LEU A 148 -5.11 2.71 2.42
C LEU A 148 -3.73 2.11 2.70
N SER A 149 -2.70 2.95 2.86
CA SER A 149 -1.35 2.47 3.18
C SER A 149 -1.33 1.75 4.54
N SER A 150 -1.98 2.32 5.56
CA SER A 150 -2.03 1.73 6.90
C SER A 150 -2.81 0.43 6.92
N ILE A 151 -3.92 0.32 6.19
CA ILE A 151 -4.68 -0.94 6.04
C ILE A 151 -3.79 -2.03 5.44
N LEU A 152 -3.08 -1.73 4.35
CA LEU A 152 -2.20 -2.70 3.68
C LEU A 152 -1.04 -3.14 4.58
N GLU A 153 -0.35 -2.18 5.20
CA GLU A 153 0.78 -2.45 6.09
C GLU A 153 0.33 -3.21 7.34
N GLN A 154 -0.74 -2.77 8.02
CA GLN A 154 -1.22 -3.45 9.23
C GLN A 154 -1.86 -4.79 8.93
N THR A 155 -2.47 -5.01 7.76
CA THR A 155 -2.91 -6.36 7.37
C THR A 155 -1.70 -7.28 7.14
N SER A 156 -0.63 -6.75 6.54
CA SER A 156 0.59 -7.52 6.32
C SER A 156 1.30 -7.93 7.62
N THR A 157 1.19 -7.15 8.70
CA THR A 157 1.78 -7.55 9.99
C THR A 157 1.06 -8.74 10.62
N PHE A 158 -0.23 -8.97 10.29
CA PHE A 158 -0.90 -10.24 10.60
C PHE A 158 -0.39 -11.38 9.72
N GLU A 159 -0.21 -11.15 8.41
CA GLU A 159 0.33 -12.15 7.47
C GLU A 159 1.75 -12.59 7.86
N MET A 160 2.57 -11.66 8.35
CA MET A 160 3.94 -11.90 8.83
C MET A 160 4.00 -12.55 10.21
N GLY A 161 2.90 -12.55 10.97
CA GLY A 161 2.85 -13.05 12.36
C GLY A 161 3.31 -12.06 13.43
N ASP A 162 3.67 -10.83 13.06
CA ASP A 162 4.06 -9.77 14.00
C ASP A 162 2.87 -9.34 14.89
N ALA A 163 1.66 -9.30 14.32
CA ALA A 163 0.44 -8.88 15.01
C ALA A 163 -0.29 -10.04 15.73
N ILE A 164 0.45 -10.90 16.43
CA ILE A 164 -0.10 -12.08 17.13
C ILE A 164 0.15 -12.01 18.64
N GLY A 165 -0.86 -12.35 19.42
CA GLY A 165 -0.76 -12.43 20.88
C GLY A 165 -0.58 -11.06 21.54
N ALA A 166 0.51 -10.88 22.28
CA ALA A 166 0.76 -9.65 23.04
C ALA A 166 0.88 -8.39 22.16
N PHE A 167 1.21 -8.56 20.89
CA PHE A 167 1.46 -7.45 19.95
C PHE A 167 0.23 -7.04 19.15
N GLU A 168 -0.80 -7.89 19.07
CA GLU A 168 -2.01 -7.68 18.26
C GLU A 168 -2.67 -6.33 18.59
N ARG A 169 -2.84 -6.03 19.88
CA ARG A 169 -3.44 -4.76 20.32
C ARG A 169 -2.64 -3.54 19.87
N SER A 170 -1.31 -3.62 19.85
CA SER A 170 -0.46 -2.51 19.41
C SER A 170 -0.71 -2.19 17.93
N HIS A 171 -0.79 -3.22 17.08
CA HIS A 171 -1.08 -3.07 15.65
C HIS A 171 -2.50 -2.56 15.39
N LEU A 172 -3.50 -3.08 16.10
CA LEU A 172 -4.88 -2.62 15.97
C LEU A 172 -5.04 -1.15 16.39
N LEU A 173 -4.41 -0.73 17.48
CA LEU A 173 -4.42 0.68 17.91
C LEU A 173 -3.65 1.57 16.94
N GLY A 174 -2.51 1.10 16.42
CA GLY A 174 -1.78 1.79 15.35
C GLY A 174 -2.66 2.03 14.13
N LEU A 175 -3.31 0.98 13.61
CA LEU A 175 -4.27 1.11 12.51
C LEU A 175 -5.38 2.11 12.83
N ALA A 176 -5.99 2.00 14.01
CA ALA A 176 -7.11 2.85 14.40
C ALA A 176 -6.72 4.34 14.48
N PHE A 177 -5.68 4.67 15.24
CA PHE A 177 -5.30 6.07 15.49
C PHE A 177 -4.52 6.69 14.32
N GLN A 178 -3.51 6.00 13.81
CA GLN A 178 -2.66 6.52 12.72
C GLN A 178 -3.36 6.41 11.36
N GLY A 179 -3.92 5.24 11.05
CA GLY A 179 -4.49 4.93 9.75
C GLY A 179 -5.91 5.46 9.56
N LEU A 180 -6.74 5.31 10.58
CA LEU A 180 -8.19 5.55 10.49
C LEU A 180 -8.67 6.79 11.28
N ASN A 181 -7.74 7.61 11.77
CA ASN A 181 -8.04 8.86 12.48
C ASN A 181 -9.02 8.66 13.65
N ALA A 182 -8.83 7.61 14.44
CA ALA A 182 -9.63 7.37 15.64
C ALA A 182 -9.64 8.60 16.56
N ASN A 183 -10.82 8.90 17.10
CA ASN A 183 -11.07 10.06 17.96
C ASN A 183 -10.67 11.41 17.35
N ASN A 184 -10.59 11.47 16.01
CA ASN A 184 -10.18 12.64 15.25
C ASN A 184 -8.76 13.15 15.56
N LEU A 185 -7.92 12.33 16.21
CA LEU A 185 -6.64 12.78 16.78
C LEU A 185 -5.70 13.34 15.72
N VAL A 186 -5.50 12.64 14.60
CA VAL A 186 -4.62 13.11 13.51
C VAL A 186 -5.15 14.42 12.94
N TYR A 187 -6.45 14.48 12.67
CA TYR A 187 -7.07 15.67 12.10
C TYR A 187 -6.97 16.88 13.02
N ASP A 188 -7.26 16.71 14.31
CA ASP A 188 -7.22 17.80 15.30
C ASP A 188 -5.79 18.32 15.48
N LEU A 189 -4.81 17.43 15.61
CA LEU A 189 -3.39 17.82 15.68
C LEU A 189 -2.95 18.62 14.45
N VAL A 190 -3.34 18.18 13.24
CA VAL A 190 -3.05 18.93 12.01
C VAL A 190 -3.74 20.29 11.99
N LYS A 191 -5.01 20.35 12.41
CA LYS A 191 -5.81 21.58 12.39
C LYS A 191 -5.26 22.62 13.35
N GLU A 192 -4.89 22.22 14.56
CA GLU A 192 -4.31 23.09 15.58
C GLU A 192 -2.92 23.60 15.16
N ASN A 193 -2.15 22.77 14.45
CA ASN A 193 -0.78 23.07 14.06
C ASN A 193 -0.62 23.45 12.59
N GLY A 194 -1.70 23.87 11.90
CA GLY A 194 -1.67 24.16 10.46
C GLY A 194 -0.74 25.31 10.04
N LYS A 195 -0.25 26.11 11.00
CA LYS A 195 0.78 27.15 10.83
C LYS A 195 2.00 26.93 11.72
N GLY A 196 2.07 25.78 12.38
CA GLY A 196 3.14 25.42 13.29
C GLY A 196 4.27 24.67 12.60
N THR A 197 5.11 24.09 13.43
CA THR A 197 6.24 23.25 13.08
C THR A 197 6.03 21.83 13.60
N LEU A 198 6.95 20.94 13.27
CA LEU A 198 6.97 19.59 13.81
C LEU A 198 7.10 19.58 15.35
N GLY A 199 7.82 20.55 15.94
CA GLY A 199 7.90 20.69 17.40
C GLY A 199 6.57 21.07 18.04
N ASP A 200 5.80 21.97 17.42
CA ASP A 200 4.48 22.36 17.93
C ASP A 200 3.49 21.19 17.94
N VAL A 201 3.58 20.31 16.92
CA VAL A 201 2.79 19.07 16.88
C VAL A 201 3.18 18.12 18.02
N ILE A 202 4.48 17.99 18.34
CA ILE A 202 4.96 17.18 19.47
C ILE A 202 4.39 17.71 20.80
N LEU A 203 4.45 19.02 21.02
CA LEU A 203 3.90 19.64 22.23
C LEU A 203 2.38 19.41 22.35
N SER A 204 1.65 19.58 21.24
CA SER A 204 0.21 19.33 21.19
C SER A 204 -0.13 17.87 21.50
N LEU A 205 0.64 16.93 20.95
CA LEU A 205 0.50 15.50 21.21
C LEU A 205 0.77 15.16 22.68
N LEU A 206 1.87 15.66 23.25
CA LEU A 206 2.23 15.39 24.65
C LEU A 206 1.20 15.96 25.63
N SER A 207 0.65 17.15 25.36
CA SER A 207 -0.47 17.72 26.12
C SER A 207 -1.68 16.79 26.05
N ARG A 208 -2.09 16.41 24.83
CA ARG A 208 -3.25 15.52 24.62
C ARG A 208 -3.07 14.15 25.27
N ALA A 209 -1.89 13.55 25.17
CA ALA A 209 -1.57 12.26 25.78
C ALA A 209 -1.59 12.34 27.32
N SER A 210 -1.17 13.47 27.90
CA SER A 210 -1.24 13.70 29.34
C SER A 210 -2.68 13.90 29.81
N ASP A 211 -3.46 14.69 29.08
CA ASP A 211 -4.88 14.97 29.39
C ASP A 211 -5.74 13.70 29.30
N ASP A 212 -5.47 12.85 28.30
CA ASP A 212 -6.15 11.56 28.13
C ASP A 212 -5.62 10.47 29.07
N GLY A 213 -4.60 10.77 29.90
CA GLY A 213 -4.01 9.82 30.85
C GLY A 213 -3.21 8.68 30.23
N VAL A 214 -2.79 8.83 28.97
CA VAL A 214 -1.97 7.84 28.23
C VAL A 214 -0.53 7.83 28.75
N ILE A 215 -0.05 8.99 29.21
CA ILE A 215 1.28 9.15 29.81
C ILE A 215 1.16 9.88 31.15
N LYS A 216 2.16 9.70 32.01
CA LYS A 216 2.26 10.40 33.30
C LYS A 216 3.72 10.71 33.63
N VAL A 217 3.95 11.70 34.49
CA VAL A 217 5.30 12.01 34.98
C VAL A 217 5.78 10.87 35.86
N LYS A 218 6.94 10.30 35.54
CA LYS A 218 7.65 9.30 36.34
C LYS A 218 8.49 9.99 37.41
N GLU A 219 9.33 10.94 36.99
CA GLU A 219 10.21 11.69 37.88
C GLU A 219 10.56 13.07 37.31
N THR A 220 10.97 13.98 38.21
CA THR A 220 11.48 15.30 37.84
C THR A 220 12.96 15.37 38.22
N LEU A 221 13.82 15.61 37.22
CA LEU A 221 15.26 15.74 37.40
C LEU A 221 15.63 17.07 38.09
N PRO A 222 16.86 17.21 38.62
CA PRO A 222 17.31 18.44 39.29
C PRO A 222 17.22 19.71 38.44
N SER A 223 17.27 19.59 37.10
CA SER A 223 17.09 20.69 36.16
C SER A 223 15.64 21.18 36.05
N GLY A 224 14.67 20.46 36.63
CA GLY A 224 13.24 20.66 36.42
C GLY A 224 12.67 19.89 35.24
N PHE A 225 13.50 19.18 34.47
CA PHE A 225 13.06 18.32 33.36
C PHE A 225 12.21 17.15 33.89
N LYS A 226 11.05 16.91 33.26
CA LYS A 226 10.12 15.85 33.63
C LYS A 226 10.31 14.66 32.70
N ILE A 227 10.68 13.51 33.27
CA ILE A 227 10.66 12.23 32.56
C ILE A 227 9.25 11.66 32.67
N TYR A 228 8.66 11.30 31.54
CA TYR A 228 7.36 10.66 31.47
C TYR A 228 7.50 9.13 31.34
N GLU A 229 6.45 8.41 31.71
CA GLU A 229 6.29 6.99 31.39
C GLU A 229 4.91 6.71 30.81
N PRO A 230 4.77 5.72 29.89
CA PRO A 230 3.47 5.29 29.40
C PRO A 230 2.65 4.65 30.53
N ALA A 231 1.40 5.06 30.68
CA ALA A 231 0.41 4.31 31.47
C ALA A 231 -0.07 3.06 30.70
N ASP A 232 -0.12 3.16 29.36
CA ASP A 232 -0.41 2.07 28.43
C ASP A 232 0.55 2.15 27.24
N TRP A 233 1.43 1.16 27.12
CA TRP A 233 2.50 1.13 26.12
C TRP A 233 1.99 1.09 24.68
N ALA A 234 0.97 0.28 24.41
CA ALA A 234 0.43 0.13 23.06
C ALA A 234 -0.39 1.35 22.66
N LEU A 235 -1.12 1.95 23.60
CA LEU A 235 -1.86 3.19 23.35
C LEU A 235 -0.93 4.39 23.17
N TRP A 236 0.14 4.49 23.96
CA TRP A 236 1.19 5.51 23.75
C TRP A 236 1.79 5.40 22.35
N ASN A 237 2.18 4.19 21.95
CA ASN A 237 2.74 3.97 20.61
C ASN A 237 1.78 4.42 19.50
N ALA A 238 0.47 4.16 19.66
CA ALA A 238 -0.55 4.60 18.71
C ALA A 238 -0.73 6.14 18.69
N TYR A 239 -0.67 6.80 19.85
CA TYR A 239 -0.70 8.27 19.95
C TYR A 239 0.53 8.89 19.28
N ALA A 240 1.73 8.38 19.55
CA ALA A 240 2.96 8.82 18.90
C ALA A 240 2.88 8.62 17.38
N ALA A 241 2.36 7.48 16.91
CA ALA A 241 2.19 7.19 15.48
C ALA A 241 1.19 8.15 14.80
N ALA A 242 0.10 8.54 15.48
CA ALA A 242 -0.82 9.56 15.00
C ALA A 242 -0.17 10.95 14.95
N GLY A 243 0.61 11.33 15.97
CA GLY A 243 1.40 12.56 16.00
C GLY A 243 2.43 12.63 14.87
N LEU A 244 3.05 11.49 14.52
CA LEU A 244 3.97 11.38 13.39
C LEU A 244 3.29 11.71 12.06
N VAL A 245 2.11 11.14 11.79
CA VAL A 245 1.36 11.46 10.57
C VAL A 245 0.98 12.93 10.54
N ALA A 246 0.52 13.48 11.67
CA ALA A 246 0.18 14.89 11.77
C ALA A 246 1.39 15.80 11.49
N SER A 247 2.57 15.47 12.04
CA SER A 247 3.79 16.25 11.85
C SER A 247 4.30 16.20 10.40
N VAL A 248 4.21 15.05 9.74
CA VAL A 248 4.51 14.91 8.31
C VAL A 248 3.55 15.76 7.48
N ILE A 249 2.25 15.73 7.77
CA ILE A 249 1.25 16.54 7.04
C ILE A 249 1.55 18.03 7.21
N VAL A 250 1.86 18.50 8.41
CA VAL A 250 2.19 19.91 8.68
C VAL A 250 3.46 20.32 7.94
N ASN A 251 4.56 19.58 8.11
CA ASN A 251 5.86 19.97 7.57
C ASN A 251 5.95 19.82 6.03
N VAL A 252 5.57 18.65 5.51
CA VAL A 252 5.55 18.39 4.06
C VAL A 252 4.46 19.21 3.38
N GLY A 253 3.33 19.44 4.06
CA GLY A 253 2.27 20.32 3.59
C GLY A 253 2.70 21.78 3.48
N ALA A 254 3.48 22.30 4.44
CA ALA A 254 4.04 23.64 4.37
C ALA A 254 5.00 23.81 3.18
N ALA A 255 5.87 22.84 2.93
CA ALA A 255 6.83 22.88 1.82
C ALA A 255 6.18 22.53 0.46
N ARG A 256 5.06 21.80 0.46
CA ARG A 256 4.45 21.17 -0.72
C ARG A 256 5.45 20.31 -1.53
N ALA A 257 6.43 19.73 -0.83
CA ALA A 257 7.53 18.96 -1.41
C ALA A 257 7.79 17.69 -0.60
N ALA A 258 7.57 16.53 -1.22
CA ALA A 258 7.64 15.22 -0.54
C ALA A 258 9.05 14.83 -0.06
N GLN A 259 10.11 15.46 -0.57
CA GLN A 259 11.50 15.15 -0.20
C GLN A 259 11.80 15.32 1.30
N GLY A 260 11.01 16.12 2.01
CA GLY A 260 11.16 16.35 3.45
C GLY A 260 10.60 15.23 4.33
N ILE A 261 9.95 14.20 3.76
CA ILE A 261 9.27 13.16 4.54
C ILE A 261 10.23 12.38 5.45
N ALA A 262 11.38 11.95 4.93
CA ALA A 262 12.35 11.16 5.70
C ALA A 262 12.91 11.96 6.89
N SER A 263 13.25 13.23 6.67
CA SER A 263 13.70 14.14 7.72
C SER A 263 12.60 14.37 8.77
N SER A 264 11.35 14.53 8.34
CA SER A 264 10.21 14.72 9.25
C SER A 264 9.99 13.49 10.14
N ILE A 265 10.12 12.28 9.57
CA ILE A 265 9.99 11.04 10.33
C ILE A 265 11.10 10.91 11.38
N LEU A 266 12.35 11.15 10.98
CA LEU A 266 13.51 11.06 11.87
C LEU A 266 13.40 12.05 13.01
N TYR A 267 13.28 13.35 12.71
CA TYR A 267 13.31 14.39 13.74
C TYR A 267 12.03 14.47 14.57
N PHE A 268 10.90 13.95 14.09
CA PHE A 268 9.72 13.78 14.93
C PHE A 268 10.03 12.86 16.11
N ASN A 269 10.58 11.69 15.82
CA ASN A 269 10.90 10.70 16.86
C ASN A 269 12.03 11.18 17.76
N ASP A 270 13.11 11.70 17.18
CA ASP A 270 14.25 12.21 17.95
C ASP A 270 13.82 13.29 18.96
N ILE A 271 13.09 14.32 18.50
CA ILE A 271 12.64 15.40 19.37
C ILE A 271 11.62 14.89 20.40
N LEU A 272 10.72 13.98 20.02
CA LEU A 272 9.75 13.40 20.94
C LEU A 272 10.43 12.67 22.11
N GLU A 273 11.47 11.90 21.82
CA GLU A 273 12.23 11.15 22.83
C GLU A 273 12.95 12.10 23.79
N TYR A 274 13.62 13.14 23.27
CA TYR A 274 14.33 14.11 24.11
C TYR A 274 13.40 15.07 24.87
N GLU A 275 12.20 15.35 24.37
CA GLU A 275 11.23 16.24 25.03
C GLU A 275 10.54 15.55 26.22
N ALA A 276 10.29 14.24 26.14
CA ALA A 276 9.47 13.53 27.13
C ALA A 276 10.17 12.37 27.86
N GLY A 277 11.33 11.90 27.38
CA GLY A 277 11.98 10.68 27.87
C GLY A 277 11.16 9.39 27.59
N LEU A 278 10.20 9.47 26.67
CA LEU A 278 9.37 8.36 26.21
C LEU A 278 9.99 7.73 24.96
N PRO A 279 9.77 6.43 24.69
CA PRO A 279 10.19 5.84 23.43
C PRO A 279 9.41 6.43 22.25
N GLY A 280 10.08 6.65 21.12
CA GLY A 280 9.48 7.07 19.86
C GLY A 280 8.60 5.98 19.23
N VAL A 281 8.05 6.30 18.06
CA VAL A 281 7.15 5.42 17.31
C VAL A 281 7.85 4.10 16.99
N ASP A 282 7.14 3.03 17.28
CA ASP A 282 7.58 1.65 17.10
C ASP A 282 8.91 1.34 17.82
N PHE A 283 9.10 1.98 18.97
CA PHE A 283 10.25 1.80 19.85
C PHE A 283 11.60 2.05 19.15
N GLY A 284 11.63 3.08 18.28
CA GLY A 284 12.82 3.50 17.54
C GLY A 284 12.94 2.91 16.14
N ARG A 285 12.15 1.89 15.77
CA ARG A 285 12.19 1.29 14.44
C ARG A 285 11.76 2.24 13.31
N VAL A 286 10.91 3.23 13.62
CA VAL A 286 10.52 4.26 12.64
C VAL A 286 11.57 5.37 12.51
N MET A 287 12.39 5.59 13.54
CA MET A 287 13.47 6.58 13.50
C MET A 287 14.66 6.09 12.68
N GLY A 288 15.00 4.79 12.79
CA GLY A 288 16.08 4.15 12.04
C GLY A 288 15.76 3.94 10.57
#